data_AF-A0A0G2T928-F1
#
_entry.id   AF-A0A0G2T928-F1
#
_cell.length_a   1.000
_cell.length_b   1.000
_cell.length_c   1.000
_cell.angle_alpha   90.00
_cell.angle_beta   90.00
_cell.angle_gamma   90.00
#
_symmetry.space_group_name_H-M   'P 1'
#
loop_
_entity.id
_entity.type
_entity.pdbx_description
1 polymer ?
#
loop_
_entity_poly.entity_id
_entity_poly.type
_entity_poly.pdbx_seq_one_letter_code
_entity_poly.pdbx_strand_id
1 'polypeptide(L)'
;MLRSELYMSYSIIRVSKVKTGTNTTGIQKHVQRENNNYENEDIDHSKTYLNYDLVNANKQNFNNLIDEKIEQNYTGKRKIRTDAIKHIDGLITSDNDFFDNQTPEDTKQFFEYAKAFLEQEYGKDNLLYATVHMDEKTPHMHYGVVPITDDGRLSAKEVVGNKKALTAFQDRFNEYVNQRGYDLDRGQSRQVTNAKHDQVSRYKQKTEYHKQEYERESQKLSHIQQKSSELIVQYQKSLETLKKPLNVQYEHETEKVGGLFNKEIQETGNVVISQEEFNNFQKQIQAAQTITEDYEYIKSDKALNDLKNENSKLREENKDMSETLARANEFIKDLEKHLKKALNVIKVIREIFES
;
A
#
# COMPACT_ATOMS: atom_id res chain seq x y z
N MET A 1 -16.94 23.72 -8.30
CA MET A 1 -15.70 22.95 -8.10
C MET A 1 -16.02 21.81 -7.16
N LEU A 2 -16.20 20.61 -7.71
CA LEU A 2 -16.31 19.37 -6.92
C LEU A 2 -14.88 19.01 -6.50
N ARG A 3 -14.60 19.07 -5.19
CA ARG A 3 -13.36 18.53 -4.62
C ARG A 3 -13.33 17.02 -4.88
N SER A 4 -12.22 16.52 -5.40
CA SER A 4 -11.96 15.08 -5.48
C SER A 4 -11.80 14.52 -4.05
N GLU A 5 -12.73 13.68 -3.61
CA GLU A 5 -12.72 12.96 -2.33
C GLU A 5 -11.66 11.83 -2.26
N LEU A 6 -10.52 11.98 -2.93
CA LEU A 6 -9.51 10.92 -3.00
C LEU A 6 -8.14 11.52 -2.66
N TYR A 7 -7.63 11.10 -1.51
CA TYR A 7 -6.35 11.44 -0.86
C TYR A 7 -6.35 12.70 0.00
N MET A 8 -6.61 12.50 1.30
CA MET A 8 -6.30 13.45 2.36
C MET A 8 -5.00 13.04 3.02
N SER A 9 -4.05 13.97 3.11
CA SER A 9 -2.79 13.74 3.80
C SER A 9 -2.90 13.99 5.29
N TYR A 10 -2.14 13.24 6.10
CA TYR A 10 -2.22 13.33 7.55
C TYR A 10 -0.99 13.98 8.19
N SER A 11 -1.19 14.80 9.21
CA SER A 11 -0.08 15.23 10.08
C SER A 11 0.25 14.12 11.07
N ILE A 12 1.49 13.62 11.05
CA ILE A 12 1.92 12.50 11.90
C ILE A 12 2.96 13.00 12.89
N ILE A 13 2.65 12.86 14.19
CA ILE A 13 3.60 13.04 15.28
C ILE A 13 3.53 11.87 16.26
N ARG A 14 4.70 11.35 16.64
CA ARG A 14 4.85 10.19 17.52
C ARG A 14 5.94 10.41 18.55
N VAL A 15 5.77 9.80 19.71
CA VAL A 15 6.68 9.89 20.85
C VAL A 15 7.11 8.49 21.27
N SER A 16 8.41 8.25 21.36
CA SER A 16 8.99 7.03 21.93
C SER A 16 9.83 7.34 23.17
N LYS A 17 9.57 6.63 24.27
CA LYS A 17 10.35 6.76 25.51
C LYS A 17 11.54 5.80 25.44
N VAL A 18 12.75 6.33 25.47
CA VAL A 18 13.99 5.53 25.45
C VAL A 18 14.25 5.03 26.86
N LYS A 19 14.08 3.71 27.07
CA LYS A 19 14.29 3.09 28.38
C LYS A 19 15.79 3.02 28.66
N THR A 20 16.17 3.00 29.94
CA THR A 20 17.58 2.98 30.39
C THR A 20 18.42 1.83 29.79
N GLY A 21 17.81 0.71 29.39
CA GLY A 21 18.49 -0.40 28.70
C GLY A 21 18.47 -0.31 27.17
N THR A 22 17.87 0.72 26.59
CA THR A 22 17.84 0.94 25.14
C THR A 22 19.13 1.63 24.71
N ASN A 23 19.68 1.20 23.57
CA ASN A 23 20.93 1.72 23.04
C ASN A 23 20.75 3.11 22.42
N THR A 24 20.87 4.17 23.21
CA THR A 24 20.89 5.58 22.73
C THR A 24 21.94 5.80 21.65
N THR A 25 23.10 5.14 21.75
CA THR A 25 24.14 5.20 20.71
C THR A 25 23.66 4.60 19.38
N GLY A 26 22.79 3.59 19.43
CA GLY A 26 22.13 3.05 18.23
C GLY A 26 21.20 4.06 17.57
N ILE A 27 20.42 4.79 18.38
CA ILE A 27 19.55 5.88 17.89
C ILE A 27 20.41 6.99 17.28
N GLN A 28 21.46 7.43 17.97
CA GLN A 28 22.43 8.40 17.44
C GLN A 28 22.96 7.98 16.07
N LYS A 29 23.45 6.74 15.96
CA LYS A 29 24.04 6.24 14.72
C LYS A 29 23.04 6.20 13.57
N HIS A 30 21.76 5.94 13.87
CA HIS A 30 20.69 5.97 12.88
C HIS A 30 20.33 7.39 12.46
N VAL A 31 20.12 8.30 13.42
CA VAL A 31 19.70 9.70 13.21
C VAL A 31 20.81 10.52 12.53
N GLN A 32 22.06 10.32 12.93
CA GLN A 32 23.20 11.09 12.41
C GLN A 32 23.97 10.36 11.30
N ARG A 33 23.40 9.27 10.80
CA ARG A 33 23.96 8.44 9.73
C ARG A 33 25.42 8.04 9.98
N GLU A 34 25.73 7.49 11.16
CA GLU A 34 27.08 7.06 11.56
C GLU A 34 27.32 5.54 11.43
N ASN A 35 26.31 4.78 11.00
CA ASN A 35 26.51 3.39 10.62
C ASN A 35 26.93 3.28 9.15
N ASN A 36 27.74 2.27 8.85
CA ASN A 36 28.14 1.92 7.49
C ASN A 36 27.19 0.88 6.87
N ASN A 37 26.59 0.01 7.70
CA ASN A 37 25.62 -1.00 7.28
C ASN A 37 24.30 -0.72 8.00
N TYR A 38 23.29 -0.33 7.24
CA TYR A 38 21.92 -0.28 7.74
C TYR A 38 21.23 -1.58 7.33
N GLU A 39 20.56 -2.25 8.26
CA GLU A 39 19.65 -3.37 7.92
C GLU A 39 18.45 -2.90 7.08
N ASN A 40 18.27 -1.59 6.92
CA ASN A 40 17.17 -0.97 6.20
C ASN A 40 17.61 -0.69 4.75
N GLU A 41 17.13 -1.51 3.80
CA GLU A 41 17.44 -1.39 2.36
C GLU A 41 16.93 -0.10 1.69
N ASP A 42 16.15 0.72 2.41
CA ASP A 42 15.46 1.91 1.88
C ASP A 42 16.22 3.23 2.09
N ILE A 43 17.45 3.21 2.60
CA ILE A 43 18.28 4.43 2.72
C ILE A 43 19.04 4.65 1.43
N ASP A 44 18.72 5.75 0.74
CA ASP A 44 19.46 6.23 -0.42
C ASP A 44 20.67 7.06 0.03
N HIS A 45 21.79 6.39 0.24
CA HIS A 45 23.05 7.03 0.67
C HIS A 45 23.51 8.17 -0.25
N SER A 46 23.09 8.17 -1.51
CA SER A 46 23.41 9.28 -2.42
C SER A 46 22.72 10.57 -2.01
N LYS A 47 21.63 10.51 -1.24
CA LYS A 47 20.84 11.67 -0.77
C LYS A 47 21.13 12.06 0.68
N THR A 48 21.94 11.31 1.42
CA THR A 48 22.21 11.61 2.85
C THR A 48 22.78 13.02 3.07
N TYR A 49 23.45 13.61 2.08
CA TYR A 49 23.92 15.01 2.16
C TYR A 49 22.79 16.05 2.20
N LEU A 50 21.56 15.66 1.86
CA LEU A 50 20.35 16.47 1.97
C LEU A 50 19.73 16.45 3.36
N ASN A 51 20.20 15.57 4.27
CA ASN A 51 19.74 15.55 5.66
C ASN A 51 20.31 16.74 6.42
N TYR A 52 19.55 17.25 7.39
CA TYR A 52 19.96 18.41 8.19
C TYR A 52 19.37 18.35 9.59
N ASP A 53 20.08 18.94 10.57
CA ASP A 53 19.60 19.12 11.94
C ASP A 53 19.24 20.60 12.15
N LEU A 54 18.03 20.84 12.65
CA LEU A 54 17.50 22.19 12.89
C LEU A 54 17.92 22.76 14.25
N VAL A 55 18.56 21.96 15.11
CA VAL A 55 19.03 22.34 16.46
C VAL A 55 20.54 22.42 16.50
N ASN A 56 21.24 21.44 15.91
CA ASN A 56 22.69 21.33 15.99
C ASN A 56 23.36 21.55 14.63
N ALA A 57 24.41 22.37 14.58
CA ALA A 57 25.19 22.57 13.36
C ALA A 57 26.11 21.37 13.02
N ASN A 58 26.50 20.59 14.02
CA ASN A 58 27.42 19.47 13.90
C ASN A 58 26.86 18.23 14.60
N LYS A 59 27.39 17.06 14.24
CA LYS A 59 27.09 15.80 14.91
C LYS A 59 27.38 15.86 16.41
N GLN A 60 26.49 15.25 17.20
CA GLN A 60 26.52 15.27 18.66
C GLN A 60 26.63 13.86 19.24
N ASN A 61 27.33 13.70 20.37
CA ASN A 61 27.18 12.49 21.16
C ASN A 61 25.90 12.62 22.00
N PHE A 62 24.88 11.81 21.71
CA PHE A 62 23.58 11.94 22.37
C PHE A 62 23.66 11.67 23.87
N ASN A 63 24.50 10.73 24.33
CA ASN A 63 24.62 10.47 25.77
C ASN A 63 25.21 11.67 26.51
N ASN A 64 26.27 12.27 25.96
CA ASN A 64 26.88 13.47 26.53
C ASN A 64 25.88 14.62 26.54
N LEU A 65 25.19 14.86 25.42
CA LEU A 65 24.22 15.95 25.30
C LEU A 65 23.05 15.80 26.28
N ILE A 66 22.58 14.57 26.51
CA ILE A 66 21.56 14.27 27.52
C ILE A 66 22.09 14.59 28.93
N ASP A 67 23.29 14.12 29.28
CA ASP A 67 23.85 14.33 30.61
C ASP A 67 24.16 15.82 30.86
N GLU A 68 24.68 16.55 29.86
CA GLU A 68 24.89 18.00 29.91
C GLU A 68 23.58 18.76 30.16
N LYS A 69 22.52 18.45 29.40
CA LYS A 69 21.21 19.09 29.59
C LYS A 69 20.60 18.78 30.95
N ILE A 70 20.77 17.55 31.45
CA ILE A 70 20.34 17.20 32.80
C ILE A 70 21.12 17.99 33.84
N GLU A 71 22.44 18.08 33.72
CA GLU A 71 23.28 18.83 34.66
C GLU A 71 22.92 20.32 34.71
N GLN A 72 22.64 20.92 33.55
CA GLN A 72 22.28 22.33 33.43
C GLN A 72 20.90 22.65 34.01
N ASN A 73 19.91 21.80 33.75
CA ASN A 73 18.49 22.16 33.95
C ASN A 73 17.81 21.39 35.09
N TYR A 74 18.45 20.36 35.64
CA TYR A 74 17.89 19.62 36.78
C TYR A 74 18.11 20.38 38.09
N THR A 75 17.02 20.89 38.67
CA THR A 75 17.04 21.60 39.96
C THR A 75 16.51 20.76 41.11
N GLY A 76 16.18 19.49 40.84
CA GLY A 76 15.66 18.58 41.85
C GLY A 76 16.69 18.26 42.95
N LYS A 77 16.22 18.15 44.19
CA LYS A 77 17.07 17.93 45.37
C LYS A 77 17.47 16.46 45.58
N ARG A 78 16.96 15.54 44.76
CA ARG A 78 17.14 14.09 44.94
C ARG A 78 18.00 13.52 43.83
N LYS A 79 18.70 12.42 44.11
CA LYS A 79 19.40 11.68 43.06
C LYS A 79 18.41 11.20 42.01
N ILE A 80 18.74 11.38 40.73
CA ILE A 80 17.96 10.84 39.61
C ILE A 80 18.00 9.31 39.70
N ARG A 81 16.81 8.69 39.64
CA ARG A 81 16.65 7.23 39.63
C ARG A 81 17.37 6.62 38.42
N THR A 82 18.01 5.47 38.62
CA THR A 82 18.80 4.80 37.57
C THR A 82 17.94 4.41 36.37
N ASP A 83 16.70 4.00 36.62
CA ASP A 83 15.69 3.64 35.62
C ASP A 83 14.81 4.83 35.19
N ALA A 84 15.34 6.06 35.30
CA ALA A 84 14.67 7.26 34.76
C ALA A 84 14.72 7.24 33.24
N ILE A 85 13.61 7.63 32.61
CA ILE A 85 13.60 7.95 31.18
C ILE A 85 14.26 9.32 31.03
N LYS A 86 15.51 9.32 30.54
CA LYS A 86 16.30 10.53 30.30
C LYS A 86 16.12 11.08 28.88
N HIS A 87 15.64 10.26 27.95
CA HIS A 87 15.57 10.58 26.53
C HIS A 87 14.24 10.14 25.94
N ILE A 88 13.65 11.05 25.18
CA ILE A 88 12.51 10.81 24.32
C ILE A 88 13.00 10.97 22.88
N ASP A 89 12.72 9.97 22.04
CA ASP A 89 12.94 10.02 20.59
C ASP A 89 11.58 10.00 19.91
N GLY A 90 11.25 11.06 19.21
CA GLY A 90 10.00 11.19 18.49
C GLY A 90 10.19 11.30 16.99
N LEU A 91 9.08 11.17 16.26
CA LEU A 91 9.02 11.22 14.80
C LEU A 91 7.93 12.21 14.38
N ILE A 92 8.25 13.09 13.43
CA ILE A 92 7.29 13.95 12.73
C ILE A 92 7.38 13.71 11.23
N THR A 93 6.25 13.50 10.58
CA THR A 93 6.15 13.30 9.12
C THR A 93 4.71 13.50 8.62
N SER A 94 4.49 13.22 7.34
CA SER A 94 3.21 13.06 6.68
C SER A 94 3.30 11.86 5.73
N ASP A 95 2.50 11.82 4.66
CA ASP A 95 2.64 10.84 3.58
C ASP A 95 3.44 11.40 2.39
N ASN A 96 3.74 10.53 1.43
CA ASN A 96 4.43 10.92 0.21
C ASN A 96 3.61 11.93 -0.59
N ASP A 97 2.29 11.76 -0.68
CA ASP A 97 1.44 12.67 -1.47
C ASP A 97 1.55 14.11 -0.97
N PHE A 98 1.69 14.33 0.35
CA PHE A 98 1.98 15.65 0.90
C PHE A 98 3.32 16.20 0.40
N PHE A 99 4.42 15.46 0.59
CA PHE A 99 5.78 15.94 0.31
C PHE A 99 6.13 15.98 -1.18
N ASP A 100 5.54 15.12 -2.00
CA ASP A 100 5.73 15.10 -3.47
C ASP A 100 5.21 16.40 -4.12
N ASN A 101 4.31 17.10 -3.41
CA ASN A 101 3.77 18.40 -3.80
C ASN A 101 4.50 19.60 -3.15
N GLN A 102 5.61 19.39 -2.42
CA GLN A 102 6.38 20.45 -1.77
C GLN A 102 7.74 20.66 -2.46
N THR A 103 8.22 21.90 -2.46
CA THR A 103 9.63 22.17 -2.76
C THR A 103 10.53 21.76 -1.57
N PRO A 104 11.85 21.61 -1.75
CA PRO A 104 12.78 21.43 -0.63
C PRO A 104 12.66 22.54 0.42
N GLU A 105 12.44 23.78 -0.01
CA GLU A 105 12.23 24.94 0.86
C GLU A 105 10.92 24.83 1.66
N ASP A 106 9.81 24.45 1.02
CA ASP A 106 8.52 24.26 1.70
C ASP A 106 8.59 23.10 2.70
N THR A 107 9.28 22.01 2.33
CA THR A 107 9.54 20.87 3.21
C THR A 107 10.35 21.30 4.43
N LYS A 108 11.41 22.08 4.21
CA LYS A 108 12.20 22.64 5.31
C LYS A 108 11.36 23.55 6.20
N GLN A 109 10.52 24.39 5.62
CA GLN A 109 9.62 25.29 6.35
C GLN A 109 8.63 24.50 7.23
N PHE A 110 8.08 23.39 6.73
CA PHE A 110 7.22 22.49 7.51
C PHE A 110 7.94 21.96 8.75
N PHE A 111 9.18 21.50 8.61
CA PHE A 111 9.96 20.98 9.73
C PHE A 111 10.45 22.07 10.69
N GLU A 112 10.72 23.29 10.22
CA GLU A 112 10.98 24.44 11.10
C GLU A 112 9.76 24.79 11.96
N TYR A 113 8.56 24.74 11.38
CA TYR A 113 7.33 24.89 12.16
C TYR A 113 7.14 23.75 13.16
N ALA A 114 7.42 22.51 12.76
CA ALA A 114 7.38 21.37 13.65
C ALA A 114 8.37 21.50 14.83
N LYS A 115 9.60 21.96 14.58
CA LYS A 115 10.56 22.29 15.63
C LYS A 115 10.02 23.38 16.56
N ALA A 116 9.50 24.47 16.02
CA ALA A 116 8.94 25.55 16.84
C ALA A 116 7.77 25.07 17.72
N PHE A 117 6.94 24.15 17.23
CA PHE A 117 5.92 23.48 18.05
C PHE A 117 6.54 22.68 19.19
N LEU A 118 7.58 21.89 18.92
CA LEU A 118 8.29 21.13 19.95
C LEU A 118 8.94 22.02 21.01
N GLU A 119 9.51 23.16 20.61
CA GLU A 119 10.07 24.15 21.52
C GLU A 119 9.00 24.76 22.44
N GLN A 120 7.77 24.96 21.94
CA GLN A 120 6.64 25.43 22.74
C GLN A 120 6.11 24.36 23.71
N GLU A 121 6.07 23.11 23.26
CA GLU A 121 5.48 22.00 24.03
C GLU A 121 6.42 21.43 25.08
N TYR A 122 7.72 21.37 24.78
CA TYR A 122 8.72 20.76 25.65
C TYR A 122 9.73 21.75 26.22
N GLY A 123 9.76 22.99 25.73
CA GLY A 123 10.77 23.96 26.08
C GLY A 123 12.02 23.84 25.19
N LYS A 124 12.50 24.98 24.69
CA LYS A 124 13.67 25.05 23.81
C LYS A 124 14.91 24.40 24.43
N ASP A 125 15.13 24.59 25.72
CA ASP A 125 16.32 24.05 26.41
C ASP A 125 16.27 22.54 26.59
N ASN A 126 15.09 21.92 26.49
CA ASN A 126 14.91 20.48 26.60
C ASN A 126 15.08 19.75 25.27
N LEU A 127 15.07 20.47 24.14
CA LEU A 127 15.26 19.89 22.81
C LEU A 127 16.75 19.59 22.57
N LEU A 128 17.04 18.33 22.25
CA LEU A 128 18.39 17.80 22.02
C LEU A 128 18.78 17.89 20.54
N TYR A 129 17.90 17.46 19.65
CA TYR A 129 18.11 17.43 18.21
C TYR A 129 16.76 17.45 17.49
N ALA A 130 16.77 17.93 16.25
CA ALA A 130 15.63 17.84 15.33
C ALA A 130 16.17 17.58 13.93
N THR A 131 16.49 16.32 13.64
CA THR A 131 17.19 15.89 12.44
C THR A 131 16.19 15.40 11.39
N VAL A 132 16.21 16.02 10.22
CA VAL A 132 15.38 15.68 9.07
C VAL A 132 16.13 14.71 8.15
N HIS A 133 15.49 13.59 7.84
CA HIS A 133 15.93 12.61 6.86
C HIS A 133 15.16 12.83 5.54
N MET A 134 15.92 13.07 4.48
CA MET A 134 15.47 13.21 3.08
C MET A 134 15.92 12.03 2.21
N ASP A 135 16.69 11.10 2.80
CA ASP A 135 17.31 9.94 2.16
C ASP A 135 16.54 8.63 2.38
N GLU A 136 15.30 8.71 2.86
CA GLU A 136 14.39 7.56 2.98
C GLU A 136 13.13 7.79 2.12
N LYS A 137 12.21 6.82 2.11
CA LYS A 137 11.02 6.83 1.24
C LYS A 137 10.13 8.07 1.40
N THR A 138 10.02 8.60 2.62
CA THR A 138 9.19 9.77 2.95
C THR A 138 10.02 10.71 3.82
N PRO A 139 10.08 12.01 3.52
CA PRO A 139 10.70 12.99 4.39
C PRO A 139 10.16 12.92 5.83
N HIS A 140 11.04 12.84 6.82
CA HIS A 140 10.63 12.78 8.22
C HIS A 140 11.69 13.36 9.14
N MET A 141 11.26 13.83 10.31
CA MET A 141 12.11 14.41 11.33
C MET A 141 12.13 13.53 12.58
N HIS A 142 13.33 13.13 13.00
CA HIS A 142 13.57 12.63 14.33
C HIS A 142 13.80 13.80 15.28
N TYR A 143 13.18 13.76 16.46
CA TYR A 143 13.42 14.77 17.48
C TYR A 143 13.73 14.14 18.84
N GLY A 144 14.71 14.73 19.53
CA GLY A 144 15.17 14.27 20.84
C GLY A 144 14.81 15.26 21.94
N VAL A 145 14.26 14.79 23.05
CA VAL A 145 13.94 15.64 24.20
C VAL A 145 14.42 15.02 25.51
N VAL A 146 14.98 15.85 26.42
CA VAL A 146 15.15 15.49 27.83
C VAL A 146 13.89 15.92 28.59
N PRO A 147 13.18 15.01 29.28
CA PRO A 147 11.91 15.32 29.90
C PRO A 147 12.07 16.00 31.26
N ILE A 148 12.60 17.22 31.27
CA ILE A 148 12.66 18.07 32.45
C ILE A 148 11.38 18.91 32.50
N THR A 149 10.68 18.86 33.62
CA THR A 149 9.45 19.63 33.87
C THR A 149 9.78 21.07 34.20
N ASP A 150 8.78 21.96 34.15
CA ASP A 150 8.94 23.39 34.45
C ASP A 150 9.48 23.65 35.86
N ASP A 151 9.21 22.75 36.81
CA ASP A 151 9.75 22.79 38.18
C ASP A 151 11.15 22.14 38.31
N GLY A 152 11.78 21.78 37.20
CA GLY A 152 13.15 21.28 37.09
C GLY A 152 13.35 19.81 37.49
N ARG A 153 12.28 19.00 37.55
CA ARG A 153 12.37 17.55 37.78
C ARG A 153 12.49 16.76 36.48
N LEU A 154 13.25 15.66 36.49
CA LEU A 154 13.26 14.71 35.38
C LEU A 154 12.05 13.77 35.46
N SER A 155 11.04 13.96 34.60
CA SER A 155 9.79 13.18 34.61
C SER A 155 9.15 13.03 33.22
N ALA A 156 9.54 11.98 32.49
CA ALA A 156 8.88 11.62 31.22
C ALA A 156 7.39 11.28 31.35
N LYS A 157 6.92 10.92 32.55
CA LYS A 157 5.50 10.67 32.79
C LYS A 157 4.71 11.98 32.74
N GLU A 158 5.29 13.06 33.22
CA GLU A 158 4.65 14.36 33.33
C GLU A 158 4.77 15.12 32.02
N VAL A 159 5.98 15.20 31.47
CA VAL A 159 6.25 15.89 30.19
C VAL A 159 5.51 15.26 29.01
N VAL A 160 5.51 13.92 28.89
CA VAL A 160 4.78 13.24 27.79
C VAL A 160 3.31 12.99 28.14
N GLY A 161 3.01 12.91 29.44
CA GLY A 161 1.69 12.57 29.93
C GLY A 161 1.28 11.10 29.67
N ASN A 162 -0.04 10.90 29.71
CA ASN A 162 -0.71 9.62 29.50
C ASN A 162 -1.28 9.51 28.07
N LYS A 163 -2.05 8.45 27.79
CA LYS A 163 -2.68 8.25 26.48
C LYS A 163 -3.57 9.42 26.04
N LYS A 164 -4.31 10.05 26.97
CA LYS A 164 -5.16 11.22 26.68
C LYS A 164 -4.31 12.43 26.32
N ALA A 165 -3.22 12.67 27.05
CA ALA A 165 -2.28 13.76 26.77
C ALA A 165 -1.62 13.59 25.39
N LEU A 166 -1.18 12.38 25.03
CA LEU A 166 -0.64 12.06 23.71
C LEU A 166 -1.66 12.25 22.58
N THR A 167 -2.93 11.93 22.84
CA THR A 167 -4.02 12.15 21.87
C THR A 167 -4.20 13.65 21.62
N ALA A 168 -4.27 14.44 22.71
CA ALA A 168 -4.36 15.89 22.62
C ALA A 168 -3.10 16.53 22.02
N PHE A 169 -1.92 15.93 22.20
CA PHE A 169 -0.68 16.38 21.60
C PHE A 169 -0.71 16.25 20.06
N GLN A 170 -1.28 15.16 19.54
CA GLN A 170 -1.52 15.01 18.10
C GLN A 170 -2.53 16.04 17.58
N ASP A 171 -3.59 16.31 18.35
CA ASP A 171 -4.61 17.30 17.98
C ASP A 171 -4.00 18.71 17.91
N ARG A 172 -3.22 19.11 18.93
CA ARG A 172 -2.51 20.40 18.96
C ARG A 172 -1.49 20.52 17.84
N PHE A 173 -0.75 19.47 17.52
CA PHE A 173 0.21 19.50 16.41
C PHE A 173 -0.50 19.73 15.07
N ASN A 174 -1.59 18.99 14.82
CA ASN A 174 -2.40 19.14 13.61
C ASN A 174 -2.95 20.57 13.48
N GLU A 175 -3.55 21.09 14.55
CA GLU A 175 -4.07 22.46 14.59
C GLU A 175 -2.95 23.48 14.33
N TYR A 176 -1.79 23.30 14.97
CA TYR A 176 -0.65 24.20 14.85
C TYR A 176 -0.11 24.29 13.42
N VAL A 177 0.03 23.15 12.72
CA VAL A 177 0.50 23.17 11.33
C VAL A 177 -0.56 23.74 10.39
N ASN A 178 -1.84 23.42 10.57
CA ASN A 178 -2.90 23.95 9.70
C ASN A 178 -3.09 25.46 9.86
N GLN A 179 -2.90 26.02 11.07
CA GLN A 179 -2.86 27.47 11.29
C GLN A 179 -1.74 28.19 10.51
N ARG A 180 -0.76 27.46 9.98
CA ARG A 180 0.35 27.97 9.17
C ARG A 180 0.16 27.74 7.67
N GLY A 181 -1.03 27.30 7.25
CA GLY A 181 -1.42 27.20 5.85
C GLY A 181 -1.31 25.80 5.25
N TYR A 182 -1.08 24.76 6.05
CA TYR A 182 -1.20 23.38 5.59
C TYR A 182 -2.65 22.90 5.64
N ASP A 183 -3.00 21.94 4.77
CA ASP A 183 -4.30 21.27 4.74
C ASP A 183 -4.10 19.78 5.06
N LEU A 184 -3.78 19.50 6.32
CA LEU A 184 -3.49 18.15 6.81
C LEU A 184 -4.56 17.70 7.78
N ASP A 185 -4.98 16.45 7.67
CA ASP A 185 -5.92 15.85 8.58
C ASP A 185 -5.23 15.26 9.82
N ARG A 186 -5.98 15.24 10.92
CA ARG A 186 -5.55 14.56 12.14
C ARG A 186 -5.63 13.04 11.91
N GLY A 187 -4.50 12.35 12.03
CA GLY A 187 -4.45 10.87 11.99
C GLY A 187 -5.48 10.19 12.92
N GLN A 188 -6.30 9.30 12.38
CA GLN A 188 -7.43 8.73 13.11
C GLN A 188 -7.01 8.01 14.42
N SER A 189 -7.72 8.29 15.51
CA SER A 189 -7.38 7.74 16.82
C SER A 189 -7.43 6.20 16.82
N ARG A 190 -6.60 5.58 17.66
CA ARG A 190 -6.61 4.12 17.85
C ARG A 190 -7.98 3.57 18.28
N GLN A 191 -8.84 4.37 18.90
CA GLN A 191 -10.20 3.94 19.28
C GLN A 191 -11.09 3.73 18.06
N VAL A 192 -10.81 4.41 16.96
CA VAL A 192 -11.55 4.31 15.69
C VAL A 192 -10.91 3.27 14.79
N THR A 193 -9.59 3.31 14.62
CA THR A 193 -8.88 2.44 13.65
C THR A 193 -8.50 1.08 14.19
N ASN A 194 -8.49 0.89 15.52
CA ASN A 194 -7.82 -0.22 16.20
C ASN A 194 -6.34 -0.43 15.79
N ALA A 195 -5.75 0.54 15.08
CA ALA A 195 -4.40 0.42 14.55
C ALA A 195 -3.40 0.27 15.70
N LYS A 196 -2.54 -0.75 15.59
CA LYS A 196 -1.37 -0.92 16.45
C LYS A 196 -0.16 -0.40 15.67
N HIS A 197 0.75 0.24 16.39
CA HIS A 197 2.04 0.55 15.81
C HIS A 197 2.73 -0.76 15.45
N ASP A 198 2.92 -0.98 14.16
CA ASP A 198 3.77 -2.04 13.64
C ASP A 198 5.19 -1.52 13.49
N GLN A 199 6.16 -2.37 13.85
CA GLN A 199 7.56 -2.14 13.52
C GLN A 199 7.68 -1.97 12.00
N VAL A 200 8.54 -1.05 11.55
CA VAL A 200 8.68 -0.66 10.14
C VAL A 200 8.88 -1.90 9.23
N SER A 201 9.72 -2.85 9.64
CA SER A 201 9.96 -4.09 8.90
C SER A 201 8.70 -4.95 8.71
N ARG A 202 7.85 -5.08 9.74
CA ARG A 202 6.60 -5.83 9.67
C ARG A 202 5.57 -5.15 8.77
N TYR A 203 5.48 -3.83 8.85
CA TYR A 203 4.62 -3.05 7.98
C TYR A 203 5.00 -3.22 6.50
N LYS A 204 6.31 -3.17 6.20
CA LYS A 204 6.84 -3.43 4.85
C LYS A 204 6.48 -4.83 4.36
N GLN A 205 6.72 -5.87 5.17
CA GLN A 205 6.38 -7.25 4.79
C GLN A 205 4.90 -7.42 4.45
N LYS A 206 4.00 -6.83 5.24
CA LYS A 206 2.56 -6.90 4.98
C LYS A 206 2.17 -6.18 3.68
N THR A 207 2.73 -4.99 3.47
CA THR A 207 2.46 -4.19 2.27
C THR A 207 2.97 -4.88 1.01
N GLU A 208 4.19 -5.41 1.07
CA GLU A 208 4.81 -6.11 -0.05
C GLU A 208 4.09 -7.43 -0.36
N TYR A 209 3.64 -8.17 0.65
CA TYR A 209 2.80 -9.35 0.46
C TYR A 209 1.53 -9.03 -0.34
N HIS A 210 0.79 -7.99 0.05
CA HIS A 210 -0.42 -7.62 -0.67
C HIS A 210 -0.15 -7.11 -2.10
N LYS A 211 0.96 -6.39 -2.29
CA LYS A 211 1.41 -5.96 -3.62
C LYS A 211 1.72 -7.16 -4.53
N GLN A 212 2.45 -8.15 -4.03
CA GLN A 212 2.77 -9.38 -4.77
C GLN A 212 1.51 -10.17 -5.15
N GLU A 213 0.54 -10.27 -4.24
CA GLU A 213 -0.73 -10.95 -4.55
C GLU A 213 -1.51 -10.21 -5.66
N TYR A 214 -1.56 -8.89 -5.60
CA TYR A 214 -2.18 -8.08 -6.68
C TYR A 214 -1.46 -8.26 -8.03
N GLU A 215 -0.13 -8.22 -8.04
CA GLU A 215 0.67 -8.44 -9.25
C GLU A 215 0.45 -9.83 -9.84
N ARG A 216 0.37 -10.87 -8.99
CA ARG A 216 0.07 -12.25 -9.41
C ARG A 216 -1.29 -12.35 -10.09
N GLU A 217 -2.32 -11.76 -9.49
CA GLU A 217 -3.67 -11.76 -10.08
C GLU A 217 -3.72 -10.97 -11.39
N SER A 218 -3.03 -9.83 -11.46
CA SER A 218 -2.91 -9.04 -12.68
C SER A 218 -2.21 -9.82 -13.82
N GLN A 219 -1.13 -10.53 -13.50
CA GLN A 219 -0.43 -11.40 -14.46
C GLN A 219 -1.31 -12.55 -14.96
N LYS A 220 -2.08 -13.20 -14.07
CA LYS A 220 -3.05 -14.23 -14.47
C LYS A 220 -4.08 -13.68 -15.44
N LEU A 221 -4.63 -12.50 -15.15
CA LEU A 221 -5.61 -11.84 -16.01
C LEU A 221 -5.02 -11.53 -17.40
N SER A 222 -3.81 -10.97 -17.45
CA SER A 222 -3.11 -10.70 -18.71
C SER A 222 -2.88 -11.97 -19.53
N HIS A 223 -2.50 -13.08 -18.88
CA HIS A 223 -2.28 -14.36 -19.54
C HIS A 223 -3.57 -14.94 -20.13
N ILE A 224 -4.70 -14.83 -19.40
CA ILE A 224 -6.01 -15.25 -19.88
C ILE A 224 -6.43 -14.43 -21.10
N GLN A 225 -6.24 -13.11 -21.06
CA GLN A 225 -6.57 -12.21 -22.18
C GLN A 225 -5.74 -12.53 -23.44
N GLN A 226 -4.44 -12.81 -23.26
CA GLN A 226 -3.57 -13.20 -24.37
C GLN A 226 -4.05 -14.51 -25.00
N LYS A 227 -4.25 -15.56 -24.20
CA LYS A 227 -4.75 -16.86 -24.68
C LYS A 227 -6.10 -16.74 -25.39
N SER A 228 -7.01 -15.94 -24.84
CA SER A 228 -8.31 -15.68 -25.46
C SER A 228 -8.15 -15.02 -26.85
N SER A 229 -7.25 -14.04 -26.97
CA SER A 229 -6.97 -13.37 -28.24
C SER A 229 -6.36 -14.32 -29.28
N GLU A 230 -5.40 -15.16 -28.87
CA GLU A 230 -4.80 -16.19 -29.73
C GLU A 230 -5.86 -17.19 -30.23
N LEU A 231 -6.75 -17.63 -29.34
CA LEU A 231 -7.84 -18.54 -29.68
C LEU A 231 -8.81 -17.92 -30.68
N ILE A 232 -9.19 -16.64 -30.50
CA ILE A 232 -10.05 -15.91 -31.45
C ILE A 232 -9.42 -15.87 -32.85
N VAL A 233 -8.11 -15.60 -32.95
CA VAL A 233 -7.40 -15.58 -34.24
C VAL A 233 -7.39 -16.96 -34.89
N GLN A 234 -7.18 -18.02 -34.10
CA GLN A 234 -7.25 -19.40 -34.59
C GLN A 234 -8.65 -19.74 -35.14
N TYR A 235 -9.71 -19.37 -34.40
CA TYR A 235 -11.09 -19.57 -34.83
C TYR A 235 -11.40 -18.84 -36.14
N GLN A 236 -10.98 -17.58 -36.27
CA GLN A 236 -11.15 -16.82 -37.50
C GLN A 236 -10.48 -17.52 -38.69
N LYS A 237 -9.25 -18.01 -38.53
CA LYS A 237 -8.53 -18.73 -39.58
C LYS A 237 -9.24 -20.03 -40.01
N SER A 238 -9.76 -20.77 -39.04
CA SER A 238 -10.53 -21.99 -39.32
C SER A 238 -11.85 -21.66 -40.05
N LEU A 239 -12.56 -20.60 -39.64
CA LEU A 239 -13.76 -20.13 -40.34
C LEU A 239 -13.47 -19.70 -41.78
N GLU A 240 -12.39 -18.94 -42.01
CA GLU A 240 -11.98 -18.54 -43.37
C GLU A 240 -11.60 -19.75 -44.24
N THR A 241 -11.08 -20.82 -43.64
CA THR A 241 -10.80 -22.08 -44.35
C THR A 241 -12.08 -22.79 -44.77
N LEU A 242 -13.10 -22.80 -43.90
CA LEU A 242 -14.39 -23.43 -44.15
C LEU A 242 -15.29 -22.66 -45.12
N LYS A 243 -15.14 -21.32 -45.21
CA LYS A 243 -15.88 -20.50 -46.17
C LYS A 243 -15.45 -20.74 -47.63
N LYS A 244 -14.29 -21.34 -47.87
CA LYS A 244 -13.79 -21.59 -49.23
C LYS A 244 -14.60 -22.73 -49.87
N PRO A 245 -15.26 -22.48 -51.01
CA PRO A 245 -16.06 -23.51 -51.67
C PRO A 245 -15.19 -24.68 -52.14
N LEU A 246 -15.68 -25.91 -51.93
CA LEU A 246 -15.10 -27.13 -52.46
C LEU A 246 -15.56 -27.32 -53.91
N ASN A 247 -14.79 -26.80 -54.86
CA ASN A 247 -14.89 -27.18 -56.27
C ASN A 247 -13.72 -28.11 -56.59
N VAL A 248 -13.96 -29.42 -56.45
CA VAL A 248 -12.95 -30.46 -56.68
C VAL A 248 -13.18 -31.04 -58.07
N GLN A 249 -12.18 -30.95 -58.93
CA GLN A 249 -12.17 -31.68 -60.20
C GLN A 249 -11.83 -33.14 -59.91
N TYR A 250 -12.54 -34.07 -60.52
CA TYR A 250 -12.30 -35.48 -60.30
C TYR A 250 -12.47 -36.28 -61.59
N GLU A 251 -11.79 -37.42 -61.63
CA GLU A 251 -11.94 -38.43 -62.67
C GLU A 251 -12.51 -39.70 -62.06
N HIS A 252 -13.33 -40.44 -62.80
CA HIS A 252 -13.78 -41.76 -62.37
C HIS A 252 -12.64 -42.76 -62.51
N GLU A 253 -12.33 -43.52 -61.46
CA GLU A 253 -11.39 -44.63 -61.56
C GLU A 253 -12.04 -45.75 -62.37
N THR A 254 -11.31 -46.26 -63.35
CA THR A 254 -11.79 -47.35 -64.23
C THR A 254 -10.86 -48.55 -64.17
N GLU A 255 -11.43 -49.75 -64.18
CA GLU A 255 -10.71 -51.01 -64.26
C GLU A 255 -11.07 -51.77 -65.55
N LYS A 256 -10.13 -52.56 -66.06
CA LYS A 256 -10.36 -53.45 -67.21
C LYS A 256 -10.83 -54.81 -66.71
N VAL A 257 -12.09 -55.13 -66.94
CA VAL A 257 -12.73 -56.39 -66.54
C VAL A 257 -13.02 -57.27 -67.75
N GLY A 258 -12.86 -58.60 -67.62
CA GLY A 258 -13.08 -59.58 -68.70
C GLY A 258 -11.88 -60.49 -69.01
N GLY A 259 -12.07 -61.48 -69.88
CA GLY A 259 -11.09 -62.52 -70.21
C GLY A 259 -10.06 -62.11 -71.28
N LEU A 260 -9.15 -63.03 -71.65
CA LEU A 260 -8.03 -62.80 -72.60
C LEU A 260 -8.43 -62.21 -73.97
N PHE A 261 -9.69 -62.31 -74.36
CA PHE A 261 -10.19 -61.91 -75.68
C PHE A 261 -11.29 -60.85 -75.67
N ASN A 262 -11.85 -60.48 -74.51
CA ASN A 262 -12.83 -59.39 -74.34
C ASN A 262 -12.53 -58.63 -73.04
N LYS A 263 -12.00 -57.41 -73.14
CA LYS A 263 -11.80 -56.50 -72.01
C LYS A 263 -12.75 -55.33 -72.13
N GLU A 264 -13.60 -55.15 -71.14
CA GLU A 264 -14.48 -53.99 -70.99
C GLU A 264 -13.90 -53.05 -69.92
N ILE A 265 -14.07 -51.75 -70.13
CA ILE A 265 -13.71 -50.75 -69.13
C ILE A 265 -14.95 -50.54 -68.25
N GLN A 266 -14.81 -50.76 -66.95
CA GLN A 266 -15.87 -50.54 -65.99
C GLN A 266 -15.38 -49.55 -64.93
N GLU A 267 -16.24 -48.59 -64.56
CA GLU A 267 -15.98 -47.71 -63.43
C GLU A 267 -15.97 -48.50 -62.12
N THR A 268 -14.96 -48.29 -61.28
CA THR A 268 -14.83 -49.00 -59.99
C THR A 268 -15.78 -48.44 -58.92
N GLY A 269 -16.38 -47.27 -59.19
CA GLY A 269 -17.14 -46.49 -58.21
C GLY A 269 -16.30 -45.53 -57.38
N ASN A 270 -14.96 -45.58 -57.51
CA ASN A 270 -14.06 -44.62 -56.88
C ASN A 270 -13.82 -43.40 -57.78
N VAL A 271 -13.41 -42.30 -57.14
CA VAL A 271 -12.98 -41.08 -57.83
C VAL A 271 -11.51 -40.78 -57.52
N VAL A 272 -10.80 -40.29 -58.53
CA VAL A 272 -9.41 -39.85 -58.43
C VAL A 272 -9.39 -38.34 -58.41
N ILE A 273 -8.69 -37.78 -57.42
CA ILE A 273 -8.48 -36.34 -57.25
C ILE A 273 -6.98 -36.04 -57.19
N SER A 274 -6.60 -34.79 -57.42
CA SER A 274 -5.21 -34.39 -57.27
C SER A 274 -4.75 -34.45 -55.81
N GLN A 275 -3.44 -34.66 -55.59
CA GLN A 275 -2.85 -34.58 -54.25
C GLN A 275 -3.08 -33.21 -53.59
N GLU A 276 -3.14 -32.14 -54.38
CA GLU A 276 -3.42 -30.79 -53.90
C GLU A 276 -4.85 -30.67 -53.35
N GLU A 277 -5.84 -31.18 -54.09
CA GLU A 277 -7.24 -31.19 -53.65
C GLU A 277 -7.45 -32.07 -52.42
N PHE A 278 -6.81 -33.25 -52.37
CA PHE A 278 -6.84 -34.11 -51.18
C PHE A 278 -6.27 -33.37 -49.95
N ASN A 279 -5.14 -32.66 -50.10
CA ASN A 279 -4.55 -31.87 -49.03
C ASN A 279 -5.45 -30.70 -48.60
N ASN A 280 -6.14 -30.05 -49.54
CA ASN A 280 -7.09 -28.98 -49.25
C ASN A 280 -8.31 -29.51 -48.49
N PHE A 281 -8.82 -30.69 -48.86
CA PHE A 281 -9.90 -31.37 -48.14
C PHE A 281 -9.51 -31.73 -46.71
N GLN A 282 -8.30 -32.29 -46.51
CA GLN A 282 -7.75 -32.56 -45.17
C GLN A 282 -7.68 -31.31 -44.30
N LYS A 283 -7.24 -30.16 -44.86
CA LYS A 283 -7.21 -28.88 -44.13
C LYS A 283 -8.60 -28.40 -43.72
N GLN A 284 -9.61 -28.57 -44.57
CA GLN A 284 -10.99 -28.21 -44.23
C GLN A 284 -11.59 -29.13 -43.17
N ILE A 285 -11.32 -30.44 -43.23
CA ILE A 285 -11.75 -31.39 -42.18
C ILE A 285 -11.15 -31.00 -40.83
N GLN A 286 -9.84 -30.70 -40.79
CA GLN A 286 -9.19 -30.28 -39.55
C GLN A 286 -9.77 -28.97 -38.99
N ALA A 287 -10.05 -27.99 -39.87
CA ALA A 287 -10.72 -26.75 -39.48
C ALA A 287 -12.14 -27.00 -38.93
N ALA A 288 -12.91 -27.92 -39.55
CA ALA A 288 -14.23 -28.31 -39.08
C ALA A 288 -14.16 -28.99 -37.71
N GLN A 289 -13.25 -29.95 -37.53
CA GLN A 289 -13.03 -30.64 -36.25
C GLN A 289 -12.69 -29.67 -35.11
N THR A 290 -11.85 -28.66 -35.40
CA THR A 290 -11.45 -27.63 -34.42
C THR A 290 -12.64 -26.81 -33.91
N ILE A 291 -13.66 -26.58 -34.75
CA ILE A 291 -14.81 -25.72 -34.41
C ILE A 291 -16.01 -26.53 -33.89
N THR A 292 -16.14 -27.80 -34.28
CA THR A 292 -17.37 -28.58 -34.09
C THR A 292 -17.75 -28.75 -32.62
N GLU A 293 -16.79 -29.07 -31.75
CA GLU A 293 -17.07 -29.29 -30.32
C GLU A 293 -17.57 -28.02 -29.63
N ASP A 294 -16.87 -26.90 -29.85
CA ASP A 294 -17.25 -25.60 -29.29
C ASP A 294 -18.57 -25.09 -29.88
N TYR A 295 -18.82 -25.33 -31.16
CA TYR A 295 -20.10 -25.00 -31.79
C TYR A 295 -21.26 -25.78 -31.17
N GLU A 296 -21.12 -27.10 -30.98
CA GLU A 296 -22.15 -27.91 -30.33
C GLU A 296 -22.33 -27.52 -28.85
N TYR A 297 -21.26 -27.15 -28.15
CA TYR A 297 -21.34 -26.62 -26.79
C TYR A 297 -22.13 -25.31 -26.72
N ILE A 298 -21.87 -24.35 -27.62
CA ILE A 298 -22.59 -23.07 -27.72
C ILE A 298 -24.06 -23.30 -28.13
N LYS A 299 -24.28 -24.12 -29.16
CA LYS A 299 -25.61 -24.41 -29.71
C LYS A 299 -26.51 -25.18 -28.76
N SER A 300 -25.94 -26.00 -27.88
CA SER A 300 -26.69 -26.80 -26.90
C SER A 300 -27.26 -26.00 -25.71
N ASP A 301 -27.19 -24.66 -25.74
CA ASP A 301 -27.53 -23.73 -24.65
C ASP A 301 -26.73 -23.92 -23.35
N LYS A 302 -25.84 -24.92 -23.27
CA LYS A 302 -25.00 -25.20 -22.11
C LYS A 302 -24.10 -24.00 -21.78
N ALA A 303 -23.42 -23.45 -22.77
CA ALA A 303 -22.56 -22.27 -22.60
C ALA A 303 -23.32 -21.08 -21.97
N LEU A 304 -24.54 -20.82 -22.44
CA LEU A 304 -25.37 -19.73 -21.94
C LEU A 304 -25.84 -19.99 -20.51
N ASN A 305 -26.20 -21.23 -20.19
CA ASN A 305 -26.62 -21.63 -18.85
C ASN A 305 -25.47 -21.60 -17.84
N ASP A 306 -24.29 -22.09 -18.22
CA ASP A 306 -23.09 -22.05 -17.39
C ASP A 306 -22.71 -20.60 -17.08
N LEU A 307 -22.70 -19.73 -18.09
CA LEU A 307 -22.43 -18.30 -17.92
C LEU A 307 -23.47 -17.61 -17.04
N LYS A 308 -24.77 -17.94 -17.18
CA LYS A 308 -25.84 -17.41 -16.33
C LYS A 308 -25.66 -17.86 -14.87
N ASN A 309 -25.31 -19.12 -14.65
CA ASN A 309 -25.09 -19.67 -13.31
C ASN A 309 -23.89 -18.99 -12.64
N GLU A 310 -22.77 -18.86 -13.36
CA GLU A 310 -21.57 -18.18 -12.86
C GLU A 310 -21.84 -16.69 -12.58
N ASN A 311 -22.53 -15.98 -13.48
CA ASN A 311 -22.89 -14.59 -13.27
C ASN A 311 -23.86 -14.42 -12.08
N SER A 312 -24.80 -15.36 -11.89
CA SER A 312 -25.68 -15.38 -10.73
C SER A 312 -24.89 -15.56 -9.43
N LYS A 313 -23.94 -16.49 -9.42
CA LYS A 313 -23.07 -16.75 -8.27
C LYS A 313 -22.22 -15.52 -7.93
N LEU A 314 -21.56 -14.92 -8.94
CA LEU A 314 -20.78 -13.70 -8.76
C LEU A 314 -21.63 -12.52 -8.26
N ARG A 315 -22.89 -12.40 -8.73
CA ARG A 315 -23.82 -11.39 -8.22
C ARG A 315 -24.19 -11.62 -6.75
N GLU A 316 -24.38 -12.88 -6.36
CA GLU A 316 -24.65 -13.25 -4.97
C GLU A 316 -23.44 -12.96 -4.07
N GLU A 317 -22.23 -13.35 -4.48
CA GLU A 317 -20.99 -13.04 -3.77
C GLU A 317 -20.77 -11.52 -3.65
N ASN A 318 -20.98 -10.77 -4.73
CA ASN A 318 -20.88 -9.30 -4.71
C ASN A 318 -21.94 -8.66 -3.81
N LYS A 319 -23.15 -9.22 -3.78
CA LYS A 319 -24.22 -8.75 -2.90
C LYS A 319 -23.87 -9.02 -1.43
N ASP A 320 -23.43 -10.21 -1.09
CA ASP A 320 -23.02 -10.55 0.28
C ASP A 320 -21.86 -9.69 0.76
N MET A 321 -20.87 -9.45 -0.11
CA MET A 321 -19.77 -8.53 0.15
C MET A 321 -20.28 -7.10 0.39
N SER A 322 -21.19 -6.62 -0.46
CA SER A 322 -21.78 -5.28 -0.34
C SER A 322 -22.59 -5.13 0.94
N GLU A 323 -23.39 -6.14 1.31
CA GLU A 323 -24.16 -6.16 2.56
C GLU A 323 -23.25 -6.23 3.79
N THR A 324 -22.14 -6.97 3.70
CA THR A 324 -21.14 -7.03 4.77
C THR A 324 -20.46 -5.67 4.95
N LEU A 325 -20.09 -5.00 3.85
CA LEU A 325 -19.55 -3.64 3.88
C LEU A 325 -20.56 -2.63 4.44
N ALA A 326 -21.83 -2.72 4.04
CA ALA A 326 -22.89 -1.85 4.56
C ALA A 326 -23.07 -2.04 6.08
N ARG A 327 -23.13 -3.29 6.56
CA ARG A 327 -23.20 -3.61 8.00
C ARG A 327 -21.98 -3.10 8.75
N ALA A 328 -20.78 -3.25 8.19
CA ALA A 328 -19.55 -2.71 8.77
C ALA A 328 -19.61 -1.17 8.86
N ASN A 329 -20.07 -0.49 7.82
CA ASN A 329 -20.21 0.97 7.79
C ASN A 329 -21.26 1.48 8.80
N GLU A 330 -22.39 0.80 8.94
CA GLU A 330 -23.38 1.14 9.97
C GLU A 330 -22.81 0.95 11.37
N PHE A 331 -22.09 -0.15 11.60
CA PHE A 331 -21.42 -0.40 12.88
C PHE A 331 -20.39 0.68 13.21
N ILE A 332 -19.59 1.09 12.21
CA ILE A 332 -18.64 2.21 12.36
C ILE A 332 -19.38 3.51 12.71
N LYS A 333 -20.47 3.83 12.02
CA LYS A 333 -21.27 5.03 12.28
C LYS A 333 -21.89 5.05 13.68
N ASP A 334 -22.36 3.90 14.17
CA ASP A 334 -22.88 3.79 15.53
C ASP A 334 -21.75 3.93 16.58
N LEU A 335 -20.58 3.34 16.33
CA LEU A 335 -19.40 3.56 17.16
C LEU A 335 -18.99 5.03 17.20
N GLU A 336 -19.01 5.74 16.08
CA GLU A 336 -18.73 7.18 16.01
C GLU A 336 -19.73 8.00 16.84
N LYS A 337 -21.01 7.66 16.77
CA LYS A 337 -22.06 8.31 17.58
C LYS A 337 -21.85 8.09 19.07
N HIS A 338 -21.54 6.85 19.47
CA HIS A 338 -21.22 6.53 20.86
C HIS A 338 -19.96 7.25 21.34
N LEU A 339 -18.92 7.31 20.51
CA LEU A 339 -17.71 8.05 20.79
C LEU A 339 -17.99 9.55 20.99
N LYS A 340 -18.79 10.16 20.11
CA LYS A 340 -19.18 11.58 20.21
C LYS A 340 -19.96 11.88 21.49
N LYS A 341 -20.88 11.00 21.89
CA LYS A 341 -21.59 11.12 23.18
C LYS A 341 -20.63 11.02 24.37
N ALA A 342 -19.72 10.05 24.35
CA ALA A 342 -18.72 9.88 25.40
C ALA A 342 -17.81 11.10 25.52
N LEU A 343 -17.37 11.67 24.39
CA LEU A 343 -16.58 12.90 24.35
C LEU A 343 -17.34 14.09 24.95
N ASN A 344 -18.63 14.24 24.65
CA ASN A 344 -19.47 15.28 25.23
C ASN A 344 -19.61 15.13 26.76
N VAL A 345 -19.83 13.91 27.27
CA VAL A 345 -19.90 13.66 28.71
C VAL A 345 -18.56 14.00 29.38
N ILE A 346 -17.43 13.61 28.77
CA ILE A 346 -16.10 13.95 29.27
C ILE A 346 -15.89 15.47 29.30
N LYS A 347 -16.38 16.20 28.29
CA LYS A 347 -16.32 17.66 28.24
C LYS A 347 -17.10 18.30 29.38
N VAL A 348 -18.35 17.88 29.60
CA VAL A 348 -19.20 18.40 30.71
C VAL A 348 -18.58 18.10 32.07
N ILE A 349 -18.08 16.88 32.28
CA ILE A 349 -17.37 16.53 33.52
C ILE A 349 -16.18 17.45 33.73
N ARG A 350 -15.40 17.70 32.67
CA ARG A 350 -14.23 18.59 32.76
C ARG A 350 -14.62 20.02 33.14
N GLU A 351 -15.68 20.55 32.54
CA GLU A 351 -16.22 21.89 32.87
C GLU A 351 -16.65 21.96 34.35
N ILE A 352 -17.28 20.92 34.90
CA ILE A 352 -17.70 20.87 36.31
C ILE A 352 -16.51 20.83 37.28
N PHE A 353 -15.41 20.17 36.92
CA PHE A 353 -14.23 20.04 37.79
C PHE A 353 -13.22 21.19 37.62
N GLU A 354 -13.34 21.99 36.56
CA GLU A 354 -12.52 23.18 36.31
C GLU A 354 -13.23 24.51 36.73
N SER A 355 -14.53 24.46 37.02
CA SER A 355 -15.32 25.53 37.70
C SER A 355 -15.32 25.38 39.21
#